data_AF-A0A0C3DVH0-F1
#
_entry.id   AF-A0A0C3DVH0-F1
#
_cell.length_a   1.000
_cell.length_b   1.000
_cell.length_c   1.000
_cell.angle_alpha   90.00
_cell.angle_beta   90.00
_cell.angle_gamma   90.00
#
_symmetry.space_group_name_H-M   'P 1'
#
loop_
_entity.id
_entity.type
_entity.pdbx_description
1 polymer ?
#
loop_
_entity_poly.entity_id
_entity_poly.type
_entity_poly.pdbx_seq_one_letter_code
_entity_poly.pdbx_strand_id
1 'polypeptide(L)'
;YALKRLETFKYVPLWYFTREGLAEAATVIRIADEKTEPLMITQEDEGSVTLKPAYIVGLSKNAKLNTLLSFTDFLFAKNVILHCIEEVKWGSTVVDSFNWFFHRLEVHNLRQEGKRGERTLIHYAAHVRQDWHDKMTQKCSYNIANINESL
;
A
#
# COMPACT_ATOMS: atom_id res chain seq x y z
N TYR A 1 -2.18 9.38 -6.05
CA TYR A 1 -1.74 9.30 -4.64
C TYR A 1 -0.70 8.21 -4.40
N ALA A 2 -1.05 6.93 -4.55
CA ALA A 2 -0.18 5.80 -4.20
C ALA A 2 1.18 5.82 -4.93
N LEU A 3 1.19 5.98 -6.25
CA LEU A 3 2.44 6.07 -7.04
C LEU A 3 3.37 7.18 -6.56
N LYS A 4 2.87 8.41 -6.36
CA LYS A 4 3.64 9.54 -5.82
C LYS A 4 4.27 9.26 -4.44
N ARG A 5 3.59 8.45 -3.61
CA ARG A 5 4.17 8.00 -2.33
C ARG A 5 5.25 6.94 -2.54
N LEU A 6 5.03 6.00 -3.46
CA LEU A 6 6.05 5.00 -3.79
C LEU A 6 7.30 5.66 -4.40
N GLU A 7 7.17 6.66 -5.27
CA GLU A 7 8.31 7.44 -5.82
C GLU A 7 9.23 8.02 -4.72
N THR A 8 8.68 8.30 -3.54
CA THR A 8 9.42 8.82 -2.39
C THR A 8 9.66 7.77 -1.30
N PHE A 9 9.55 6.47 -1.66
CA PHE A 9 9.70 5.33 -0.75
C PHE A 9 8.84 5.41 0.52
N LYS A 10 7.70 6.12 0.46
CA LYS A 10 6.78 6.23 1.59
C LYS A 10 5.83 5.03 1.64
N TYR A 11 5.48 4.63 2.86
CA TYR A 11 4.50 3.58 3.08
C TYR A 11 3.15 3.89 2.41
N VAL A 12 2.55 2.87 1.78
CA VAL A 12 1.21 2.90 1.20
C VAL A 12 0.44 1.64 1.63
N PRO A 13 -0.79 1.77 2.17
CA PRO A 13 -1.67 0.62 2.45
C PRO A 13 -1.94 -0.21 1.19
N LEU A 14 -1.99 -1.53 1.33
CA LEU A 14 -2.26 -2.47 0.23
C LEU A 14 -3.65 -2.27 -0.38
N TRP A 15 -4.61 -1.73 0.37
CA TRP A 15 -5.95 -1.46 -0.13
C TRP A 15 -5.96 -0.63 -1.42
N TYR A 16 -5.03 0.34 -1.58
CA TYR A 16 -4.92 1.15 -2.80
C TYR A 16 -4.59 0.36 -4.07
N PHE A 17 -4.08 -0.86 -3.91
CA PHE A 17 -3.71 -1.76 -4.99
C PHE A 17 -4.73 -2.90 -5.18
N THR A 18 -5.83 -2.88 -4.42
CA THR A 18 -6.95 -3.82 -4.61
C THR A 18 -7.83 -3.39 -5.78
N ARG A 19 -8.72 -4.28 -6.24
CA ARG A 19 -9.73 -3.95 -7.27
C ARG A 19 -10.60 -2.76 -6.86
N GLU A 20 -11.01 -2.72 -5.58
CA GLU A 20 -11.81 -1.64 -5.01
C GLU A 20 -11.03 -0.30 -5.05
N GLY A 21 -9.78 -0.30 -4.56
CA GLY A 21 -8.93 0.89 -4.56
C GLY A 21 -8.62 1.41 -5.98
N LEU A 22 -8.38 0.51 -6.93
CA LEU A 22 -8.15 0.88 -8.34
C LEU A 22 -9.41 1.42 -9.01
N ALA A 23 -10.59 0.84 -8.75
CA ALA A 23 -11.85 1.32 -9.28
C ALA A 23 -12.20 2.72 -8.74
N GLU A 24 -11.91 2.97 -7.46
CA GLU A 24 -12.06 4.31 -6.88
C GLU A 24 -11.10 5.30 -7.55
N ALA A 25 -9.83 4.93 -7.72
CA ALA A 25 -8.85 5.78 -8.39
C ALA A 25 -9.27 6.13 -9.83
N ALA A 26 -9.77 5.17 -10.59
CA ALA A 26 -10.30 5.39 -11.94
C ALA A 26 -11.49 6.36 -11.95
N THR A 27 -12.39 6.23 -10.96
CA THR A 27 -13.53 7.15 -10.81
C THR A 27 -13.08 8.58 -10.55
N VAL A 28 -12.09 8.76 -9.68
CA VAL A 28 -11.51 10.07 -9.36
C VAL A 28 -10.83 10.71 -10.58
N ILE A 29 -10.07 9.93 -11.36
CA ILE A 29 -9.42 10.40 -12.59
C ILE A 29 -10.47 10.87 -13.60
N ARG A 30 -11.54 10.09 -13.82
CA ARG A 30 -12.61 10.46 -14.74
C ARG A 30 -13.30 11.77 -14.34
N ILE A 31 -13.58 11.96 -13.04
CA ILE A 31 -14.17 13.20 -12.53
C ILE A 31 -13.23 14.40 -12.74
N ALA A 32 -11.92 14.21 -12.58
CA ALA A 32 -10.94 15.27 -12.82
C ALA A 32 -10.87 15.67 -14.31
N ASP A 33 -10.98 14.71 -15.23
CA ASP A 33 -11.01 14.96 -16.67
C ASP A 33 -12.30 15.70 -17.11
N GLU A 34 -13.40 15.54 -16.39
CA GLU A 34 -14.71 16.18 -16.65
C GLU A 34 -14.78 17.65 -16.19
N LYS A 35 -13.80 18.51 -16.53
CA LYS A 35 -13.76 20.01 -16.43
C LYS A 35 -14.22 20.70 -15.13
N THR A 36 -14.72 19.98 -14.15
CA THR A 36 -15.24 20.48 -12.88
C THR A 36 -14.35 19.87 -11.82
N GLU A 37 -13.12 20.37 -11.69
CA GLU A 37 -12.20 19.90 -10.66
C GLU A 37 -12.83 20.17 -9.29
N PRO A 38 -13.33 19.15 -8.56
CA PRO A 38 -13.93 19.41 -7.27
C PRO A 38 -12.80 19.82 -6.32
N LEU A 39 -12.87 21.04 -5.79
CA LEU A 39 -11.92 21.54 -4.81
C LEU A 39 -12.37 21.12 -3.40
N MET A 40 -11.46 20.59 -2.60
CA MET A 40 -11.68 20.30 -1.20
C MET A 40 -10.96 21.32 -0.34
N ILE A 41 -11.64 21.77 0.72
CA ILE A 41 -11.09 22.68 1.72
C ILE A 41 -10.27 21.85 2.72
N THR A 42 -8.97 22.13 2.84
CA THR A 42 -8.09 21.56 3.86
C THR A 42 -7.65 22.61 4.85
N GLN A 43 -7.70 22.27 6.14
CA GLN A 43 -7.13 23.06 7.22
C GLN A 43 -5.73 22.51 7.53
N GLU A 44 -4.71 23.37 7.49
CA GLU A 44 -3.33 23.02 7.86
C GLU A 44 -3.11 23.30 9.35
N ASP A 45 -2.08 22.69 9.94
CA ASP A 45 -1.82 22.70 11.39
C ASP A 45 -1.61 24.10 11.99
N GLU A 46 -1.36 25.11 11.15
CA GLU A 46 -1.20 26.53 11.52
C GLU A 46 -2.46 27.39 11.32
N GLY A 47 -3.63 26.77 11.11
CA GLY A 47 -4.91 27.47 10.99
C GLY A 47 -5.15 28.12 9.61
N SER A 48 -4.25 27.92 8.65
CA SER A 48 -4.47 28.30 7.26
C SER A 48 -5.42 27.30 6.58
N VAL A 49 -6.27 27.80 5.69
CA VAL A 49 -7.21 26.99 4.92
C VAL A 49 -6.82 27.06 3.45
N THR A 50 -6.49 25.92 2.85
CA THR A 50 -6.11 25.83 1.44
C THR A 50 -7.16 25.06 0.64
N LEU A 51 -7.48 25.58 -0.54
CA LEU A 51 -8.24 24.85 -1.56
C LEU A 51 -7.26 23.99 -2.33
N LYS A 52 -7.44 22.68 -2.25
CA LYS A 52 -6.67 21.72 -3.03
C LYS A 52 -7.67 20.88 -3.83
N PRO A 53 -7.36 20.49 -5.07
CA PRO A 53 -8.19 19.54 -5.79
C PRO A 53 -8.47 18.32 -4.92
N ALA A 54 -9.71 17.85 -4.89
CA ALA A 54 -10.17 16.80 -3.98
C ALA A 54 -9.39 15.48 -4.16
N TYR A 55 -8.75 15.28 -5.32
CA TYR A 55 -7.86 14.14 -5.57
C TYR A 55 -6.45 14.29 -4.95
N ILE A 56 -6.04 15.51 -4.59
CA ILE A 56 -4.78 15.83 -3.89
C ILE A 56 -4.98 15.70 -2.37
N VAL A 57 -6.21 15.90 -1.90
CA VAL A 57 -6.57 15.92 -0.49
C VAL A 57 -7.11 14.58 -0.03
N GLY A 58 -6.32 13.91 0.80
CA GLY A 58 -6.85 12.97 1.76
C GLY A 58 -6.69 11.50 1.38
N LEU A 59 -6.32 10.72 2.40
CA LEU A 59 -6.53 9.28 2.41
C LEU A 59 -7.97 8.98 1.96
N SER A 60 -8.17 7.94 1.16
CA SER A 60 -9.53 7.54 0.77
C SER A 60 -10.31 7.23 2.04
N LYS A 61 -11.54 7.71 2.15
CA LYS A 61 -12.45 7.35 3.26
C LYS A 61 -12.77 5.85 3.26
N ASN A 62 -12.59 5.19 2.12
CA ASN A 62 -12.78 3.76 1.94
C ASN A 62 -11.48 2.97 2.14
N ALA A 63 -10.33 3.64 2.37
CA ALA A 63 -9.07 2.96 2.62
C ALA A 63 -9.18 2.09 3.87
N LYS A 64 -9.45 0.81 3.65
CA LYS A 64 -9.48 -0.18 4.72
C LYS A 64 -8.08 -0.33 5.27
N LEU A 65 -7.97 -0.45 6.60
CA LEU A 65 -6.74 -0.91 7.21
C LEU A 65 -6.37 -2.26 6.58
N ASN A 66 -5.10 -2.48 6.23
CA ASN A 66 -4.66 -3.71 5.56
C ASN A 66 -5.16 -4.98 6.27
N THR A 67 -5.31 -4.91 7.59
CA THR A 67 -5.82 -5.97 8.48
C THR A 67 -7.27 -6.39 8.24
N LEU A 68 -8.01 -5.64 7.42
CA LEU A 68 -9.39 -5.92 7.04
C LEU A 68 -9.50 -6.47 5.60
N LEU A 69 -8.38 -6.63 4.89
CA LEU A 69 -8.37 -7.24 3.57
C LEU A 69 -8.66 -8.74 3.65
N SER A 70 -9.38 -9.26 2.66
CA SER A 70 -9.43 -10.70 2.44
C SER A 70 -8.08 -11.19 1.91
N PHE A 71 -7.77 -12.47 2.09
CA PHE A 71 -6.53 -13.03 1.55
C PHE A 71 -6.50 -12.99 0.01
N THR A 72 -7.66 -13.13 -0.64
CA THR A 72 -7.79 -12.95 -2.09
C THR A 72 -7.45 -11.53 -2.53
N ASP A 73 -7.94 -10.52 -1.81
CA ASP A 73 -7.62 -9.12 -2.11
C ASP A 73 -6.14 -8.82 -1.85
N PHE A 74 -5.56 -9.43 -0.81
CA PHE A 74 -4.14 -9.35 -0.53
C PHE A 74 -3.30 -9.94 -1.68
N LEU A 75 -3.66 -11.13 -2.18
CA LEU A 75 -2.97 -11.77 -3.31
C LEU A 75 -3.07 -10.96 -4.61
N PHE A 76 -4.22 -10.33 -4.85
CA PHE A 76 -4.37 -9.41 -5.97
C PHE A 76 -3.50 -8.17 -5.78
N ALA A 77 -3.59 -7.52 -4.62
CA ALA A 77 -2.90 -6.28 -4.31
C ALA A 77 -1.37 -6.44 -4.33
N LYS A 78 -0.82 -7.59 -3.91
CA LYS A 78 0.63 -7.83 -3.99
C LYS A 78 1.15 -7.76 -5.44
N ASN A 79 0.41 -8.30 -6.41
CA ASN A 79 0.87 -8.31 -7.80
C ASN A 79 0.86 -6.89 -8.37
N VAL A 80 -0.16 -6.11 -8.03
CA VAL A 80 -0.27 -4.71 -8.45
C VAL A 80 0.83 -3.86 -7.82
N ILE A 81 1.09 -3.98 -6.51
CA ILE A 81 2.15 -3.19 -5.87
C ILE A 81 3.54 -3.57 -6.39
N LEU A 82 3.81 -4.86 -6.64
CA LEU A 82 5.07 -5.34 -7.22
C LEU A 82 5.33 -4.70 -8.58
N HIS A 83 4.32 -4.70 -9.45
CA HIS A 83 4.40 -3.99 -10.72
C HIS A 83 4.62 -2.47 -10.53
N CYS A 84 3.90 -1.84 -9.59
CA CYS A 84 4.08 -0.41 -9.34
C CYS A 84 5.49 -0.05 -8.84
N ILE A 85 6.11 -0.85 -7.96
CA ILE A 85 7.47 -0.56 -7.46
C ILE A 85 8.56 -0.76 -8.53
N GLU A 86 8.31 -1.65 -9.49
CA GLU A 86 9.14 -1.80 -10.69
C GLU A 86 9.03 -0.55 -11.58
N GLU A 87 7.81 -0.09 -11.86
CA GLU A 87 7.54 1.09 -12.68
C GLU A 87 8.16 2.37 -12.10
N VAL A 88 8.13 2.54 -10.76
CA VAL A 88 8.77 3.67 -10.08
C VAL A 88 10.25 3.44 -9.76
N LYS A 89 10.85 2.37 -10.28
CA LYS A 89 12.30 2.11 -10.29
C LYS A 89 12.95 2.00 -8.91
N TRP A 90 12.35 1.25 -7.97
CA TRP A 90 12.93 1.00 -6.64
C TRP A 90 14.28 0.27 -6.61
N GLY A 91 14.77 -0.20 -7.76
CA GLY A 91 16.01 -0.98 -7.89
C GLY A 91 15.76 -2.48 -7.73
N SER A 92 16.45 -3.29 -8.54
CA SER A 92 16.19 -4.73 -8.63
C SER A 92 16.31 -5.45 -7.29
N THR A 93 17.32 -5.12 -6.48
CA THR A 93 17.51 -5.73 -5.15
C THR A 93 16.31 -5.50 -4.23
N VAL A 94 15.72 -4.29 -4.24
CA VAL A 94 14.56 -3.99 -3.41
C VAL A 94 13.33 -4.73 -3.96
N VAL A 95 13.11 -4.68 -5.27
CA VAL A 95 12.00 -5.39 -5.92
C VAL A 95 12.06 -6.90 -5.63
N ASP A 96 13.22 -7.52 -5.80
CA ASP A 96 13.44 -8.93 -5.53
C ASP A 96 13.15 -9.29 -4.07
N SER A 97 13.55 -8.43 -3.13
CA SER A 97 13.26 -8.64 -1.71
C SER A 97 11.76 -8.61 -1.40
N PHE A 98 11.01 -7.71 -2.04
CA PHE A 98 9.54 -7.65 -1.92
C PHE A 98 8.87 -8.86 -2.58
N ASN A 99 9.37 -9.30 -3.75
CA ASN A 99 8.89 -10.51 -4.42
C ASN A 99 9.02 -11.74 -3.51
N TRP A 100 10.20 -11.95 -2.92
CA TRP A 100 10.43 -13.07 -2.01
C TRP A 100 9.61 -12.97 -0.73
N PHE A 101 9.46 -11.76 -0.17
CA PHE A 101 8.60 -11.53 0.99
C PHE A 101 7.16 -11.97 0.73
N PHE A 102 6.54 -11.48 -0.35
CA PHE A 102 5.16 -11.85 -0.67
C PHE A 102 5.02 -13.33 -1.02
N HIS A 103 5.98 -13.91 -1.74
CA HIS A 103 5.97 -15.32 -2.05
C HIS A 103 5.99 -16.19 -0.79
N ARG A 104 6.86 -15.89 0.18
CA ARG A 104 6.95 -16.64 1.44
C ARG A 104 5.67 -16.56 2.26
N LEU A 105 5.00 -15.41 2.29
CA LEU A 105 3.70 -15.27 2.95
C LEU A 105 2.59 -16.06 2.24
N GLU A 106 2.62 -16.11 0.91
CA GLU A 106 1.66 -16.87 0.13
C GLU A 106 1.77 -18.38 0.35
N VAL A 107 2.98 -18.92 0.49
CA VAL A 107 3.21 -20.35 0.71
C VAL A 107 3.38 -20.75 2.18
N HIS A 108 3.16 -19.83 3.11
CA HIS A 108 3.39 -20.04 4.54
C HIS A 108 2.49 -21.16 5.12
N ASN A 109 2.99 -21.92 6.10
CA ASN A 109 2.25 -23.01 6.73
C ASN A 109 0.93 -22.55 7.39
N LEU A 110 0.88 -21.32 7.92
CA LEU A 110 -0.32 -20.68 8.48
C LEU A 110 -1.49 -20.63 7.48
N ARG A 111 -1.25 -20.75 6.16
CA ARG A 111 -2.32 -20.90 5.17
C ARG A 111 -3.22 -22.11 5.46
N GLN A 112 -2.69 -23.15 6.10
CA GLN A 112 -3.44 -24.35 6.47
C GLN A 112 -4.39 -24.13 7.66
N GLU A 113 -4.23 -23.03 8.41
CA GLU A 113 -5.11 -22.68 9.53
C GLU A 113 -6.38 -21.92 9.11
N GLY A 114 -6.62 -21.82 7.79
CA GLY A 114 -7.75 -21.09 7.23
C GLY A 114 -7.73 -19.60 7.58
N LYS A 115 -8.91 -19.03 7.85
CA LYS A 115 -9.09 -17.57 8.03
C LYS A 115 -8.22 -16.98 9.14
N ARG A 116 -7.89 -17.76 10.19
CA ARG A 116 -7.05 -17.28 11.30
C ARG A 116 -5.64 -17.03 10.80
N GLY A 117 -5.01 -18.02 10.18
CA GLY A 117 -3.65 -17.89 9.67
C GLY A 117 -3.54 -16.88 8.54
N GLU A 118 -4.53 -16.82 7.64
CA GLU A 118 -4.61 -15.76 6.62
C GLU A 118 -4.60 -14.35 7.25
N ARG A 119 -5.40 -14.14 8.30
CA ARG A 119 -5.43 -12.87 9.01
C ARG A 119 -4.08 -12.56 9.67
N THR A 120 -3.47 -13.53 10.35
CA THR A 120 -2.13 -13.38 10.93
C THR A 120 -1.10 -12.95 9.89
N LEU A 121 -1.09 -13.59 8.72
CA LEU A 121 -0.18 -13.26 7.63
C LEU A 121 -0.39 -11.84 7.10
N ILE A 122 -1.64 -11.42 6.91
CA ILE A 122 -1.96 -10.06 6.44
C ILE A 122 -1.54 -9.00 7.47
N HIS A 123 -1.78 -9.27 8.76
CA HIS A 123 -1.35 -8.38 9.85
C HIS A 123 0.17 -8.26 9.89
N TYR A 124 0.88 -9.39 9.84
CA TYR A 124 2.34 -9.41 9.78
C TYR A 124 2.85 -8.65 8.55
N ALA A 125 2.25 -8.89 7.39
CA ALA A 125 2.63 -8.22 6.15
C ALA A 125 2.50 -6.69 6.25
N ALA A 126 1.42 -6.22 6.86
CA ALA A 126 1.20 -4.79 7.07
C ALA A 126 2.27 -4.20 7.99
N HIS A 127 2.56 -4.87 9.11
CA HIS A 127 3.54 -4.41 10.10
C HIS A 127 4.96 -4.36 9.52
N VAL A 128 5.43 -5.45 8.90
CA VAL A 128 6.79 -5.53 8.35
C VAL A 128 7.01 -4.51 7.24
N ARG A 129 6.04 -4.33 6.33
CA ARG A 129 6.17 -3.30 5.29
C ARG A 129 6.25 -1.90 5.90
N GLN A 130 5.44 -1.61 6.91
CA GLN A 130 5.48 -0.31 7.58
C GLN A 130 6.85 -0.07 8.23
N ASP A 131 7.34 -1.03 9.03
CA ASP A 131 8.67 -0.96 9.65
C ASP A 131 9.80 -0.81 8.62
N TRP A 132 9.72 -1.53 7.49
CA TRP A 132 10.70 -1.42 6.40
C TRP A 132 10.74 0.00 5.82
N HIS A 133 9.57 0.60 5.56
CA HIS A 133 9.47 1.97 5.07
C HIS A 133 9.99 3.01 6.07
N ASP A 134 9.69 2.82 7.36
CA ASP A 134 10.16 3.70 8.43
C ASP A 134 11.69 3.64 8.54
N LYS A 135 12.29 2.45 8.46
CA LYS A 135 13.75 2.26 8.47
C LYS A 135 14.44 2.71 7.19
N MET A 136 13.76 2.64 6.04
CA MET A 136 14.27 3.19 4.78
C MET A 136 14.46 4.72 4.89
N THR A 137 13.54 5.41 5.57
CA THR A 137 13.66 6.85 5.85
C THR A 137 14.88 7.17 6.72
N GLN A 138 15.29 6.22 7.58
CA GLN A 138 16.47 6.32 8.45
C GLN A 138 17.77 5.80 7.79
N LYS A 139 17.74 5.39 6.51
CA LYS A 139 18.85 4.74 5.79
C LYS A 139 19.36 3.44 6.44
N CYS A 140 18.50 2.75 7.19
CA CYS A 140 18.78 1.49 7.86
C CYS A 140 17.82 0.38 7.43
N SER A 141 17.37 0.39 6.18
CA SER A 141 16.50 -0.66 5.65
C SER A 141 17.20 -2.01 5.62
N TYR A 142 16.40 -3.07 5.64
CA TYR A 142 16.86 -4.45 5.68
C TYR A 142 16.21 -5.26 4.56
N ASN A 143 16.68 -6.49 4.34
CA ASN A 143 16.05 -7.39 3.40
C ASN A 143 14.70 -7.87 3.94
N ILE A 144 13.61 -7.33 3.38
CA ILE A 144 12.23 -7.63 3.80
C ILE A 144 11.83 -9.09 3.56
N ALA A 145 12.55 -9.83 2.71
CA ALA A 145 12.28 -11.24 2.45
C ALA A 145 12.45 -12.13 3.69
N ASN A 146 13.22 -11.70 4.68
CA ASN A 146 13.44 -12.43 5.92
C ASN A 146 12.19 -12.36 6.81
N ILE A 147 11.27 -13.30 6.60
CA ILE A 147 10.11 -13.46 7.47
C ILE A 147 10.50 -14.17 8.76
N ASN A 148 9.92 -13.73 9.88
CA ASN A 148 9.97 -14.50 11.12
C ASN A 148 9.16 -15.78 10.89
N GLU A 149 9.72 -16.96 11.17
CA GLU A 149 9.01 -18.25 11.00
C GLU A 149 8.13 -18.61 12.23
N SER A 150 8.24 -17.85 13.32
CA SER A 150 7.50 -18.06 14.58
C SER A 150 6.26 -17.17 14.74
N LEU A 151 5.58 -16.86 13.63
CA LEU A 151 4.41 -15.95 13.55
C LEU A 151 3.21 -16.36 14.40
#